data_AF-A0A1Q5X1M3-F1
#
_entry.id   AF-A0A1Q5X1M3-F1
#
_cell.length_a   1.000
_cell.length_b   1.000
_cell.length_c   1.000
_cell.angle_alpha   90.00
_cell.angle_beta   90.00
_cell.angle_gamma   90.00
#
_symmetry.space_group_name_H-M   'P 1'
#
loop_
_entity.id
_entity.type
_entity.pdbx_description
1 polymer ?
#
loop_
_entity_poly.entity_id
_entity_poly.type
_entity_poly.pdbx_seq_one_letter_code
_entity_poly.pdbx_strand_id
1 'polypeptide(L)'
;MKENREWQGGFILKPFYPVHIVAVPKKHISSLLTLQESDNETLLEMIRVIQQVAARVTEQYGACKVTTNLGKYQDSKHLHWHICFGEPLR
;
A
#
# COMPACT_ATOMS: atom_id res chain seq x y z
N MET A 1 -21.32 -3.34 -12.26
CA MET A 1 -20.62 -2.16 -12.82
C MET A 1 -20.52 -1.10 -11.73
N LYS A 2 -19.41 -0.33 -11.71
CA LYS A 2 -19.04 0.78 -10.79
C LYS A 2 -17.90 0.37 -9.84
N GLU A 3 -16.75 1.03 -9.78
CA GLU A 3 -16.12 2.07 -10.60
C GLU A 3 -14.65 2.04 -10.15
N ASN A 4 -13.74 1.51 -10.98
CA ASN A 4 -12.30 1.55 -10.68
C ASN A 4 -11.84 3.00 -10.85
N ARG A 5 -11.83 3.77 -9.77
CA ARG A 5 -11.22 5.11 -9.80
C ARG A 5 -9.72 4.96 -9.65
N GLU A 6 -9.02 5.13 -10.77
CA GLU A 6 -7.58 5.32 -10.78
C GLU A 6 -7.24 6.58 -9.98
N TRP A 7 -6.58 6.40 -8.84
CA TRP A 7 -5.94 7.51 -8.13
C TRP A 7 -4.44 7.36 -8.38
N GLN A 8 -3.95 8.01 -9.44
CA GLN A 8 -2.54 8.19 -9.86
C GLN A 8 -1.48 7.25 -9.23
N GLY A 9 -1.68 5.93 -9.25
CA GLY A 9 -0.70 4.94 -8.76
C GLY A 9 -1.21 3.72 -7.96
N GLY A 10 -2.48 3.63 -7.56
CA GLY A 10 -2.99 2.51 -6.75
C GLY A 10 -4.19 1.76 -7.34
N PHE A 11 -4.16 0.43 -7.34
CA PHE A 11 -5.30 -0.44 -7.66
C PHE A 11 -6.11 -0.77 -6.40
N ILE A 12 -7.45 -0.71 -6.47
CA ILE A 12 -8.33 -1.15 -5.38
C ILE A 12 -8.66 -2.64 -5.60
N LEU A 13 -8.07 -3.52 -4.80
CA LEU A 13 -8.51 -4.91 -4.64
C LEU A 13 -9.49 -4.97 -3.46
N LYS A 14 -10.49 -5.87 -3.49
CA LYS A 14 -11.61 -5.99 -2.52
C LYS A 14 -11.26 -5.42 -1.13
N PRO A 15 -11.88 -4.30 -0.70
CA PRO A 15 -11.44 -3.62 0.50
C PRO A 15 -11.68 -4.52 1.73
N PHE A 16 -10.63 -4.73 2.52
CA PHE A 16 -10.74 -5.36 3.84
C PHE A 16 -11.04 -4.33 4.93
N TYR A 17 -10.85 -3.03 4.63
CA TYR A 17 -11.11 -1.89 5.50
C TYR A 17 -11.95 -0.84 4.75
N PRO A 18 -12.72 0.02 5.44
CA PRO A 18 -13.47 1.12 4.84
C PRO A 18 -12.63 2.02 3.93
N VAL A 19 -11.41 2.34 4.36
CA VAL A 19 -10.38 2.96 3.53
C VAL A 19 -9.24 1.96 3.40
N HIS A 20 -8.91 1.56 2.18
CA HIS A 20 -7.83 0.62 1.90
C HIS A 20 -7.14 0.99 0.59
N ILE A 21 -5.99 1.63 0.70
CA ILE A 21 -5.14 2.03 -0.43
C ILE A 21 -3.94 1.09 -0.46
N VAL A 22 -3.54 0.66 -1.67
CA VAL A 22 -2.37 -0.21 -1.85
C VAL A 22 -1.34 0.52 -2.69
N ALA A 23 -0.13 0.70 -2.14
CA ALA A 23 1.02 1.24 -2.84
C ALA A 23 1.90 0.09 -3.34
N VAL A 24 2.21 0.07 -4.63
CA VAL A 24 3.00 -0.99 -5.30
C VAL A 24 4.07 -0.32 -6.17
N PRO A 25 5.34 -0.76 -6.12
CA PRO A 25 6.35 -0.24 -7.03
C PRO A 25 6.07 -0.67 -8.47
N LYS A 26 6.45 0.16 -9.44
CA LYS A 26 6.35 -0.22 -10.87
C LYS A 26 7.30 -1.37 -11.21
N LYS A 27 8.51 -1.34 -10.63
CA LYS A 27 9.47 -2.43 -10.73
C LYS A 27 8.96 -3.62 -9.93
N HIS A 28 8.92 -4.79 -10.56
CA HIS A 28 8.56 -6.02 -9.87
C HIS A 28 9.62 -6.42 -8.85
N ILE A 29 9.29 -6.27 -7.57
CA ILE A 29 10.09 -6.72 -6.42
C ILE A 29 9.21 -7.71 -5.66
N SER A 30 9.70 -8.92 -5.38
CA SER A 30 8.81 -10.00 -4.93
C SER A 30 8.30 -9.83 -3.50
N SER A 31 9.12 -9.26 -2.62
CA SER A 31 8.84 -9.07 -1.19
C SER A 31 9.81 -8.02 -0.62
N LEU A 32 9.48 -7.48 0.56
CA LEU A 32 10.38 -6.60 1.31
C LEU A 32 11.72 -7.30 1.61
N LEU A 33 11.68 -8.63 1.81
CA LEU A 33 12.87 -9.45 2.05
C LEU A 33 13.80 -9.59 0.84
N THR A 34 13.34 -9.23 -0.36
CA THR A 34 14.11 -9.38 -1.60
C THR A 34 14.69 -8.07 -2.12
N LEU A 35 14.47 -6.96 -1.41
CA LEU A 35 15.10 -5.68 -1.75
C LEU A 35 16.62 -5.81 -1.75
N GLN A 36 17.24 -5.21 -2.75
CA GLN A 36 18.68 -5.08 -2.88
C GLN A 36 19.07 -3.60 -2.77
N GLU A 37 20.36 -3.31 -2.58
CA GLU A 37 20.84 -1.92 -2.58
C GLU A 37 20.51 -1.17 -3.88
N SER A 38 20.42 -1.89 -5.00
CA SER A 38 20.01 -1.34 -6.29
C SER A 38 18.52 -0.91 -6.34
N ASP A 39 17.72 -1.23 -5.33
CA ASP A 39 16.32 -0.81 -5.18
C ASP A 39 16.16 0.42 -4.27
N ASN A 40 17.24 0.96 -3.68
CA ASN A 40 17.17 2.02 -2.67
C ASN A 40 16.41 3.26 -3.16
N GLU A 41 16.59 3.68 -4.41
CA GLU A 41 15.86 4.82 -4.97
C GLU A 41 14.37 4.54 -5.10
N THR A 42 14.01 3.34 -5.57
CA THR A 42 12.60 2.91 -5.66
C THR A 42 11.96 2.84 -4.28
N LEU A 43 12.69 2.33 -3.27
CA LEU A 43 12.21 2.28 -1.90
C LEU A 43 11.98 3.68 -1.33
N LEU A 44 12.89 4.62 -1.58
CA LEU A 44 12.76 6.00 -1.13
C LEU A 44 11.54 6.69 -1.77
N GLU A 45 11.33 6.51 -3.08
CA GLU A 45 10.15 7.00 -3.78
C GLU A 45 8.86 6.42 -3.19
N MET A 46 8.84 5.10 -2.96
CA MET A 46 7.72 4.41 -2.33
C MET A 46 7.38 4.99 -0.95
N ILE A 47 8.39 5.19 -0.09
CA ILE A 47 8.18 5.75 1.25
C ILE A 47 7.63 7.19 1.17
N ARG A 48 8.07 8.00 0.20
CA ARG A 48 7.51 9.36 -0.01
C ARG A 48 6.03 9.31 -0.39
N VAL A 49 5.64 8.40 -1.28
CA VAL A 49 4.23 8.21 -1.68
C VAL A 49 3.40 7.74 -0.48
N ILE A 50 3.89 6.73 0.25
CA ILE A 50 3.21 6.21 1.45
C ILE A 50 3.02 7.32 2.49
N GLN A 51 4.05 8.14 2.73
CA GLN A 51 3.98 9.27 3.67
C GLN A 51 2.88 10.26 3.28
N GLN A 52 2.81 10.65 2.00
CA GLN A 52 1.81 11.60 1.51
C GLN A 52 0.39 11.05 1.64
N VAL A 53 0.18 9.78 1.28
CA VAL A 53 -1.14 9.15 1.37
C VAL A 53 -1.54 8.95 2.84
N ALA A 54 -0.65 8.44 3.68
CA ALA A 54 -0.92 8.24 5.10
C ALA A 54 -1.22 9.55 5.83
N ALA A 55 -0.53 10.65 5.47
CA ALA A 55 -0.82 11.97 6.01
C ALA A 55 -2.24 12.43 5.67
N ARG A 56 -2.68 12.27 4.42
CA ARG A 56 -4.04 12.62 3.98
C ARG A 56 -5.11 11.77 4.69
N VAL A 57 -4.88 10.45 4.79
CA VAL A 57 -5.80 9.56 5.51
C VAL A 57 -5.87 9.94 7.00
N THR A 58 -4.73 10.22 7.63
CA THR A 58 -4.69 10.63 9.04
C THR A 58 -5.35 11.99 9.27
N GLU A 59 -5.15 12.96 8.38
CA GLU A 59 -5.80 14.28 8.45
C GLU A 59 -7.33 14.14 8.33
N GLN A 60 -7.80 13.31 7.42
CA GLN A 60 -9.23 13.14 7.17
C GLN A 60 -9.95 12.30 8.23
N TYR A 61 -9.28 11.27 8.78
CA TYR A 61 -9.92 10.26 9.62
C TYR A 61 -9.35 10.17 11.05
N GLY A 62 -8.33 10.96 11.38
CA GLY A 62 -7.68 11.02 12.70
C GLY A 62 -6.67 9.90 12.97
N ALA A 63 -6.62 8.85 12.14
CA ALA A 63 -5.67 7.75 12.27
C ALA A 63 -5.42 7.07 10.92
N CYS A 64 -4.31 6.32 10.83
CA CYS A 64 -3.98 5.51 9.67
C CYS A 64 -3.09 4.33 10.10
N LYS A 65 -3.31 3.16 9.51
CA LYS A 65 -2.44 1.98 9.62
C LYS A 65 -1.65 1.84 8.31
N VAL A 66 -0.33 1.65 8.40
CA VAL A 66 0.54 1.36 7.26
C VAL A 66 1.22 0.01 7.50
N THR A 67 0.99 -0.99 6.65
CA THR A 67 1.56 -2.34 6.80
C THR A 67 2.08 -2.90 5.49
N THR A 68 3.16 -3.68 5.57
CA THR A 68 3.57 -4.62 4.51
C THR A 68 3.61 -6.01 5.12
N ASN A 69 3.06 -6.99 4.43
CA ASN A 69 2.99 -8.36 4.93
C ASN A 69 4.10 -9.22 4.34
N LEU A 70 4.49 -10.27 5.07
CA LEU A 70 5.57 -11.19 4.71
C LEU A 70 5.10 -12.64 4.77
N GLY A 71 5.76 -13.51 4.00
CA GLY A 71 5.52 -14.95 4.02
C GLY A 71 4.06 -15.29 3.73
N LYS A 72 3.45 -16.15 4.56
CA LYS A 72 2.06 -16.58 4.41
C LYS A 72 1.00 -15.47 4.49
N TYR A 73 1.37 -14.29 5.01
CA TYR A 73 0.47 -13.13 5.09
C TYR A 73 0.56 -12.24 3.85
N GLN A 74 1.48 -12.52 2.94
CA GLN A 74 1.66 -11.76 1.70
C GLN A 74 0.84 -12.41 0.58
N ASP A 75 -0.33 -11.85 0.27
CA ASP A 75 -1.29 -12.46 -0.66
C ASP A 75 -0.80 -12.49 -2.13
N SER A 76 -0.02 -11.48 -2.54
CA SER A 76 0.57 -11.39 -3.88
C SER A 76 2.10 -11.48 -3.81
N LYS A 77 2.73 -12.13 -4.78
CA LYS A 77 4.20 -12.22 -4.91
C LYS A 77 4.83 -10.92 -5.45
N HIS A 78 4.25 -9.78 -5.14
CA HIS A 78 4.76 -8.46 -5.46
C HIS A 78 4.74 -7.63 -4.17
N LEU A 79 5.83 -6.97 -3.82
CA LEU A 79 5.95 -6.02 -2.73
C LEU A 79 4.84 -4.96 -2.80
N HIS A 80 4.13 -4.77 -1.70
CA HIS A 80 3.11 -3.74 -1.58
C HIS A 80 2.92 -3.31 -0.12
N TRP A 81 2.44 -2.08 0.06
CA TRP A 81 2.02 -1.55 1.35
C TRP A 81 0.52 -1.29 1.34
N HIS A 82 -0.14 -1.70 2.43
CA HIS A 82 -1.51 -1.36 2.74
C HIS A 82 -1.51 -0.09 3.57
N ILE A 83 -2.34 0.88 3.19
CA ILE A 83 -2.57 2.13 3.90
C ILE A 83 -4.08 2.17 4.19
N CYS A 84 -4.45 1.95 5.45
CA CYS A 84 -5.82 1.64 5.83
C CYS A 84 -6.34 2.51 6.98
N PHE A 85 -7.64 2.74 6.99
CA PHE A 85 -8.37 3.30 8.13
C PHE A 85 -9.71 2.56 8.34
N GLY A 86 -10.13 2.51 9.60
CA GLY A 86 -11.35 1.86 10.06
C GLY A 86 -11.10 0.44 10.57
N GLU A 87 -12.18 -0.17 11.06
CA GLU A 87 -12.17 -1.57 11.46
C GLU A 87 -12.23 -2.49 10.24
N PRO A 88 -11.65 -3.70 10.31
CA PRO A 88 -11.86 -4.72 9.31
C PRO A 88 -13.35 -4.91 8.99
N LEU A 89 -13.69 -5.07 7.70
CA LEU A 89 -15.07 -5.30 7.23
C LEU A 89 -15.56 -6.74 7.51
N ARG A 90 -14.98 -7.42 8.52
CA ARG A 90 -15.33 -8.77 8.97
C ARG A 90 -15.32 -8.84 10.49
#